data_AF-A0A7S1NY22-F1
#
_entry.id   AF-A0A7S1NY22-F1
#
_cell.length_a   1.000
_cell.length_b   1.000
_cell.length_c   1.000
_cell.angle_alpha   90.00
_cell.angle_beta   90.00
_cell.angle_gamma   90.00
#
_symmetry.space_group_name_H-M   'P 1'
#
loop_
_entity.id
_entity.type
_entity.pdbx_description
1 polymer ?
#
loop_
_entity_poly.entity_id
_entity_poly.type
_entity_poly.pdbx_seq_one_letter_code
_entity_poly.pdbx_strand_id
1 'polypeptide(L)'
;VKPAAAFRSLLRTAPSLPRHPGTWSRRTPPSSLSPGLQLHIPVHHHPTSLSAASATEAEAKREKRAPPSFINGPLRRAAMKLHTRDQAKEGEQPAQTPFTKWAPGLADFMQFLVDSKHVFETLERCVNETAELKALRGSGLERTAALDRDVRYLLELDPSLSVPPVGQPGRAYAELLLSKLDEGIPVFMNHYYNTYFAHSAGGRMIGRRMCDTLLGGHLLHFYRWEQPDTHTATENHHHHEQGHHASGSGSGDRSVIEGLLAGVREKIDRMALSWTEEEKQKCIDETPNAFRYGGGLLSHLAKPPKESAGEAV
;
A
#
# COMPACT_ATOMS: atom_id res chain seq x y z
N VAL A 1 7.98 38.58 -22.84
CA VAL A 1 8.13 39.21 -21.51
C VAL A 1 7.99 38.13 -20.44
N LYS A 2 9.13 37.68 -19.89
CA LYS A 2 9.28 37.11 -18.53
C LYS A 2 9.79 38.29 -17.66
N PRO A 3 9.57 38.36 -16.33
CA PRO A 3 10.15 37.41 -15.34
C PRO A 3 9.18 37.11 -14.16
N ALA A 4 9.39 36.10 -13.30
CA ALA A 4 10.44 36.07 -12.28
C ALA A 4 10.76 34.66 -11.78
N ALA A 5 12.06 34.43 -11.62
CA ALA A 5 12.66 33.35 -10.87
C ALA A 5 13.14 33.90 -9.52
N ALA A 6 13.04 33.11 -8.46
CA ALA A 6 14.07 33.01 -7.41
C ALA A 6 13.61 32.05 -6.30
N PHE A 7 14.24 30.88 -6.21
CA PHE A 7 14.58 30.33 -4.90
C PHE A 7 15.98 29.71 -5.00
N ARG A 8 16.96 30.43 -4.44
CA ARG A 8 18.34 29.97 -4.29
C ARG A 8 18.48 29.28 -2.94
N SER A 9 19.11 28.11 -2.99
CA SER A 9 20.21 27.64 -2.13
C SER A 9 20.26 28.12 -0.68
N LEU A 10 20.04 27.17 0.24
CA LEU A 10 20.61 27.20 1.59
C LEU A 10 21.26 25.83 1.89
N LEU A 11 22.47 25.65 1.36
CA LEU A 11 23.47 24.78 1.98
C LEU A 11 24.19 25.61 3.06
N ARG A 12 23.98 25.24 4.33
CA ARG A 12 24.85 25.64 5.45
C ARG A 12 25.11 24.45 6.37
N THR A 13 26.29 23.87 6.17
CA THR A 13 27.29 23.53 7.19
C THR A 13 26.78 23.16 8.59
N ALA A 14 26.81 21.86 8.91
CA ALA A 14 26.73 21.34 10.27
C ALA A 14 28.06 21.55 11.03
N PRO A 15 28.04 21.99 12.31
CA PRO A 15 29.24 21.97 13.14
C PRO A 15 29.42 20.62 13.83
N SER A 16 30.67 20.17 13.82
CA SER A 16 31.21 18.96 14.45
C SER A 16 31.16 19.02 15.98
N LEU A 17 30.61 17.96 16.60
CA LEU A 17 30.65 17.75 18.05
C LEU A 17 32.01 17.16 18.48
N PRO A 18 32.63 17.65 19.57
CA PRO A 18 33.86 17.08 20.09
C PRO A 18 33.61 15.78 20.87
N ARG A 19 34.46 14.78 20.61
CA ARG A 19 34.61 13.55 21.40
C ARG A 19 35.47 13.86 22.64
N HIS A 20 35.03 13.44 23.83
CA HIS A 20 35.93 13.18 24.95
C HIS A 20 35.64 11.81 25.58
N PRO A 21 36.68 11.08 26.03
CA PRO A 21 36.58 9.75 26.62
C PRO A 21 36.45 9.83 28.14
N GLY A 22 35.70 8.91 28.73
CA GLY A 22 35.52 8.85 30.18
C GLY A 22 34.83 7.55 30.61
N THR A 23 35.66 6.56 30.87
CA THR A 23 35.38 5.32 31.60
C THR A 23 34.63 5.57 32.93
N TRP A 24 33.82 4.62 33.41
CA TRP A 24 33.97 3.95 34.73
C TRP A 24 32.85 2.92 35.02
N SER A 25 33.32 1.69 35.25
CA SER A 25 32.91 0.69 36.25
C SER A 25 31.47 0.16 36.33
N ARG A 26 31.32 -1.10 35.87
CA ARG A 26 30.37 -2.09 36.37
C ARG A 26 30.53 -2.28 37.87
N ARG A 27 29.43 -2.17 38.62
CA ARG A 27 29.32 -2.73 39.98
C ARG A 27 28.51 -4.02 39.90
N THR A 28 29.13 -5.11 40.32
CA THR A 28 28.50 -6.39 40.69
C THR A 28 27.82 -6.27 42.05
N PRO A 29 26.69 -6.94 42.31
CA PRO A 29 26.20 -7.13 43.67
C PRO A 29 26.88 -8.34 44.34
N PRO A 30 27.09 -8.32 45.66
CA PRO A 30 27.71 -9.44 46.36
C PRO A 30 26.67 -10.49 46.79
N SER A 31 27.13 -11.74 46.75
CA SER A 31 26.53 -12.93 47.33
C SER A 31 26.74 -12.97 48.84
N SER A 32 25.71 -13.31 49.62
CA SER A 32 25.88 -13.85 50.98
C SER A 32 24.74 -14.80 51.34
N LEU A 33 25.11 -16.03 51.69
CA LEU A 33 24.29 -17.10 52.26
C LEU A 33 24.43 -17.05 53.80
N SER A 34 23.33 -17.08 54.57
CA SER A 34 22.89 -18.20 55.46
C SER A 34 22.23 -17.60 56.73
N PRO A 35 21.53 -18.34 57.63
CA PRO A 35 20.60 -19.47 57.45
C PRO A 35 19.26 -19.30 58.23
N GLY A 36 18.24 -20.08 57.86
CA GLY A 36 17.31 -20.76 58.77
C GLY A 36 16.37 -19.93 59.68
N LEU A 37 15.13 -19.71 59.21
CA LEU A 37 13.97 -19.72 60.10
C LEU A 37 12.75 -20.28 59.34
N GLN A 38 12.30 -21.46 59.74
CA GLN A 38 11.23 -22.20 59.09
C GLN A 38 9.89 -21.76 59.68
N LEU A 39 9.20 -20.84 58.99
CA LEU A 39 7.84 -20.42 59.31
C LEU A 39 6.87 -21.14 58.37
N HIS A 40 6.04 -21.99 58.97
CA HIS A 40 4.94 -22.69 58.32
C HIS A 40 3.84 -21.67 57.96
N ILE A 41 3.66 -21.37 56.67
CA ILE A 41 2.55 -20.54 56.16
C ILE A 41 1.56 -21.47 55.45
N PRO A 42 0.26 -21.44 55.79
CA PRO A 42 -0.73 -22.26 55.11
C PRO A 42 -0.96 -21.77 53.68
N VAL A 43 -0.82 -22.68 52.72
CA VAL A 43 -1.13 -22.45 51.30
C VAL A 43 -2.65 -22.41 51.14
N HIS A 44 -3.23 -21.20 51.08
CA HIS A 44 -4.56 -21.02 50.52
C HIS A 44 -4.45 -21.02 49.00
N HIS A 45 -4.88 -22.11 48.37
CA HIS A 45 -5.11 -22.19 46.94
C HIS A 45 -6.28 -21.26 46.56
N HIS A 46 -5.97 -20.06 46.09
CA HIS A 46 -6.90 -19.31 45.24
C HIS A 46 -6.60 -19.66 43.77
N PRO A 47 -7.56 -20.22 43.02
CA PRO A 47 -7.41 -20.31 41.58
C PRO A 47 -7.67 -18.93 40.99
N THR A 48 -6.62 -18.22 40.59
CA THR A 48 -6.76 -17.05 39.70
C THR A 48 -7.06 -17.59 38.30
N SER A 49 -8.31 -17.96 38.07
CA SER A 49 -8.84 -18.17 36.73
C SER A 49 -8.99 -16.80 36.07
N LEU A 50 -7.95 -16.38 35.35
CA LEU A 50 -8.08 -15.31 34.37
C LEU A 50 -8.93 -15.85 33.22
N SER A 51 -10.23 -15.67 33.35
CA SER A 51 -11.22 -16.08 32.35
C SER A 51 -10.97 -15.31 31.05
N ALA A 52 -10.52 -16.03 30.02
CA ALA A 52 -10.42 -15.54 28.64
C ALA A 52 -11.77 -15.05 28.07
N ALA A 53 -12.90 -15.38 28.72
CA ALA A 53 -14.23 -14.91 28.34
C ALA A 53 -14.46 -13.41 28.63
N SER A 54 -13.69 -12.81 29.56
CA SER A 54 -13.84 -11.39 29.89
C SER A 54 -13.24 -10.46 28.81
N ALA A 55 -12.20 -10.92 28.11
CA ALA A 55 -11.56 -10.14 27.04
C ALA A 55 -12.44 -10.12 25.79
N THR A 56 -13.02 -11.27 25.42
CA THR A 56 -13.89 -11.41 24.25
C THR A 56 -15.22 -10.66 24.41
N GLU A 57 -15.82 -10.65 25.61
CA GLU A 57 -17.01 -9.85 25.87
C GLU A 57 -16.74 -8.34 25.90
N ALA A 58 -15.58 -7.92 26.42
CA ALA A 58 -15.18 -6.52 26.42
C ALA A 58 -14.86 -6.03 25.00
N GLU A 59 -14.22 -6.86 24.18
CA GLU A 59 -13.91 -6.58 22.78
C GLU A 59 -15.18 -6.53 21.91
N ALA A 60 -16.11 -7.48 22.09
CA ALA A 60 -17.41 -7.47 21.42
C ALA A 60 -18.31 -6.28 21.87
N LYS A 61 -18.25 -5.88 23.14
CA LYS A 61 -18.94 -4.66 23.64
C LYS A 61 -18.30 -3.38 23.11
N ARG A 62 -16.97 -3.35 22.94
CA ARG A 62 -16.24 -2.22 22.34
C ARG A 62 -16.55 -2.09 20.86
N GLU A 63 -16.66 -3.20 20.13
CA GLU A 63 -17.06 -3.23 18.72
C GLU A 63 -18.49 -2.71 18.52
N LYS A 64 -19.43 -3.07 19.42
CA LYS A 64 -20.81 -2.53 19.42
C LYS A 64 -20.92 -1.04 19.78
N ARG A 65 -19.88 -0.44 20.35
CA ARG A 65 -19.81 0.99 20.71
C ARG A 65 -18.96 1.82 19.74
N ALA A 66 -18.30 1.18 18.77
CA ALA A 66 -17.47 1.89 17.83
C ALA A 66 -18.34 2.82 16.95
N PRO A 67 -17.91 4.06 16.70
CA PRO A 67 -18.58 4.93 15.74
C PRO A 67 -18.63 4.26 14.36
N PRO A 68 -19.65 4.55 13.54
CA PRO A 68 -19.76 3.96 12.21
C PRO A 68 -18.53 4.29 11.36
N SER A 69 -18.03 3.29 10.64
CA SER A 69 -16.85 3.43 9.77
C SER A 69 -17.11 4.45 8.67
N PHE A 70 -16.24 5.44 8.56
CA PHE A 70 -16.23 6.41 7.47
C PHE A 70 -15.84 5.73 6.15
N ILE A 71 -14.84 4.85 6.20
CA ILE A 71 -14.36 4.11 5.04
C ILE A 71 -15.41 3.14 4.51
N ASN A 72 -15.86 2.19 5.33
CA ASN A 72 -16.82 1.16 4.90
C ASN A 72 -18.24 1.73 4.72
N GLY A 73 -18.50 2.92 5.24
CA GLY A 73 -19.75 3.64 5.07
C GLY A 73 -19.72 4.58 3.85
N PRO A 74 -19.73 5.90 4.08
CA PRO A 74 -19.95 6.89 3.02
C PRO A 74 -18.89 6.88 1.92
N LEU A 75 -17.60 6.74 2.24
CA LEU A 75 -16.54 6.80 1.23
C LEU A 75 -16.60 5.60 0.27
N ARG A 76 -16.75 4.37 0.79
CA ARG A 76 -16.95 3.18 -0.05
C ARG A 76 -18.17 3.30 -0.94
N ARG A 77 -19.30 3.83 -0.43
CA ARG A 77 -20.50 4.04 -1.25
C ARG A 77 -20.24 5.00 -2.41
N ALA A 78 -19.54 6.11 -2.18
CA ALA A 78 -19.17 7.04 -3.24
C ALA A 78 -18.27 6.38 -4.29
N ALA A 79 -17.30 5.58 -3.85
CA ALA A 79 -16.41 4.84 -4.74
C ALA A 79 -17.18 3.81 -5.59
N MET A 80 -18.06 3.00 -5.00
CA MET A 80 -18.78 1.95 -5.74
C MET A 80 -19.67 2.51 -6.86
N LYS A 81 -20.29 3.68 -6.65
CA LYS A 81 -21.08 4.39 -7.67
C LYS A 81 -20.32 4.72 -8.95
N LEU A 82 -18.99 4.82 -8.88
CA LEU A 82 -18.13 5.20 -10.00
C LEU A 82 -17.38 4.01 -10.61
N HIS A 83 -17.36 2.86 -9.96
CA HIS A 83 -16.76 1.65 -10.53
C HIS A 83 -17.59 1.17 -11.73
N THR A 84 -16.91 0.62 -12.73
CA THR A 84 -17.60 -0.03 -13.85
C THR A 84 -18.02 -1.45 -13.47
N ARG A 85 -19.13 -1.93 -14.03
CA ARG A 85 -19.67 -3.28 -13.78
C ARG A 85 -18.72 -4.41 -14.17
N ASP A 86 -17.82 -4.18 -15.12
CA ASP A 86 -16.83 -5.16 -15.56
C ASP A 86 -15.56 -5.18 -14.70
N GLN A 87 -15.32 -4.14 -13.89
CA GLN A 87 -14.17 -4.03 -12.98
C GLN A 87 -14.52 -4.35 -11.52
N ALA A 88 -15.78 -4.16 -11.11
CA ALA A 88 -16.27 -4.50 -9.78
C ALA A 88 -17.70 -5.07 -9.82
N LYS A 89 -17.94 -6.12 -9.01
CA LYS A 89 -19.27 -6.76 -8.87
C LYS A 89 -20.36 -5.77 -8.44
N GLU A 90 -20.01 -4.81 -7.60
CA GLU A 90 -20.90 -3.76 -7.10
C GLU A 90 -20.80 -2.44 -7.89
N GLY A 91 -20.08 -2.42 -9.02
CA GLY A 91 -19.94 -1.22 -9.84
C GLY A 91 -21.25 -0.81 -10.50
N GLU A 92 -21.46 0.50 -10.65
CA GLU A 92 -22.70 1.07 -11.17
C GLU A 92 -22.55 1.67 -12.59
N GLN A 93 -21.32 1.91 -13.06
CA GLN A 93 -21.06 2.53 -14.36
C GLN A 93 -20.86 1.51 -15.50
N PRO A 94 -21.18 1.87 -16.76
CA PRO A 94 -20.76 1.09 -17.92
C PRO A 94 -19.28 1.34 -18.23
N ALA A 95 -18.59 0.30 -18.74
CA ALA A 95 -17.22 0.45 -19.23
C ALA A 95 -17.19 1.18 -20.56
N GLN A 96 -16.28 2.16 -20.73
CA GLN A 96 -16.08 2.82 -22.02
C GLN A 96 -15.52 1.85 -23.07
N THR A 97 -14.43 1.16 -22.73
CA THR A 97 -13.91 0.04 -23.49
C THR A 97 -13.98 -1.20 -22.61
N PRO A 98 -14.84 -2.18 -22.92
CA PRO A 98 -14.92 -3.41 -22.15
C PRO A 98 -13.54 -4.02 -21.99
N PHE A 99 -13.22 -4.43 -20.77
CA PHE A 99 -11.92 -5.01 -20.46
C PHE A 99 -11.51 -6.06 -21.50
N THR A 100 -12.41 -6.95 -21.92
CA THR A 100 -12.16 -8.01 -22.92
C THR A 100 -11.59 -7.54 -24.27
N LYS A 101 -11.76 -6.27 -24.64
CA LYS A 101 -11.24 -5.71 -25.90
C LYS A 101 -9.83 -5.14 -25.81
N TRP A 102 -9.25 -5.07 -24.61
CA TRP A 102 -7.91 -4.52 -24.41
C TRP A 102 -6.84 -5.47 -24.98
N ALA A 103 -5.95 -4.92 -25.81
CA ALA A 103 -4.81 -5.60 -26.41
C ALA A 103 -3.56 -4.70 -26.41
N PRO A 104 -3.07 -4.28 -25.23
CA PRO A 104 -1.84 -3.48 -25.13
C PRO A 104 -0.61 -4.31 -25.49
N GLY A 105 0.47 -3.64 -25.90
CA GLY A 105 1.78 -4.25 -26.04
C GLY A 105 2.63 -4.14 -24.76
N LEU A 106 3.81 -4.76 -24.77
CA LEU A 106 4.73 -4.73 -23.63
C LEU A 106 5.22 -3.30 -23.32
N ALA A 107 5.43 -2.46 -24.34
CA ALA A 107 5.78 -1.05 -24.16
C ALA A 107 4.67 -0.23 -23.50
N ASP A 108 3.40 -0.53 -23.80
CA ASP A 108 2.26 0.12 -23.15
C ASP A 108 2.18 -0.28 -21.66
N PHE A 109 2.46 -1.55 -21.37
CA PHE A 109 2.51 -2.04 -20.00
C PHE A 109 3.67 -1.42 -19.23
N MET A 110 4.85 -1.29 -19.85
CA MET A 110 5.99 -0.56 -19.28
C MET A 110 5.62 0.88 -18.93
N GLN A 111 4.97 1.63 -19.84
CA GLN A 111 4.54 3.00 -19.56
C GLN A 111 3.54 3.06 -18.40
N PHE A 112 2.58 2.14 -18.34
CA PHE A 112 1.64 2.03 -17.22
C PHE A 112 2.37 1.82 -15.88
N LEU A 113 3.37 0.93 -15.83
CA LEU A 113 4.13 0.66 -14.62
C LEU A 113 4.97 1.88 -14.18
N VAL A 114 5.61 2.58 -15.14
CA VAL A 114 6.38 3.80 -14.85
C VAL A 114 5.48 4.91 -14.30
N ASP A 115 4.34 5.17 -14.94
CA ASP A 115 3.39 6.19 -14.48
C ASP A 115 2.82 5.82 -13.11
N SER A 116 2.45 4.55 -12.91
CA SER A 116 1.98 4.05 -11.62
C SER A 116 3.04 4.19 -10.53
N LYS A 117 4.31 3.88 -10.83
CA LYS A 117 5.41 4.03 -9.88
C LYS A 117 5.53 5.46 -9.41
N HIS A 118 5.47 6.42 -10.32
CA HIS A 118 5.58 7.83 -9.96
C HIS A 118 4.44 8.28 -9.01
N VAL A 119 3.23 7.76 -9.22
CA VAL A 119 2.07 8.03 -8.36
C VAL A 119 2.24 7.39 -6.98
N PHE A 120 2.62 6.12 -6.90
CA PHE A 120 2.85 5.43 -5.62
C PHE A 120 4.01 6.03 -4.83
N GLU A 121 5.11 6.38 -5.51
CA GLU A 121 6.24 7.08 -4.90
C GLU A 121 5.82 8.44 -4.33
N THR A 122 4.93 9.15 -5.03
CA THR A 122 4.36 10.42 -4.54
C THR A 122 3.49 10.19 -3.30
N LEU A 123 2.60 9.20 -3.31
CA LEU A 123 1.77 8.84 -2.14
C LEU A 123 2.64 8.47 -0.92
N GLU A 124 3.64 7.62 -1.14
CA GLU A 124 4.57 7.17 -0.11
C GLU A 124 5.38 8.33 0.47
N ARG A 125 5.87 9.24 -0.39
CA ARG A 125 6.55 10.46 0.05
C ARG A 125 5.63 11.33 0.91
N CYS A 126 4.41 11.62 0.45
CA CYS A 126 3.44 12.40 1.20
C CYS A 126 3.21 11.82 2.61
N VAL A 127 3.00 10.51 2.71
CA VAL A 127 2.79 9.83 4.01
C VAL A 127 4.03 9.87 4.91
N ASN A 128 5.23 9.76 4.32
CA ASN A 128 6.49 9.77 5.05
C ASN A 128 6.89 11.19 5.53
N GLU A 129 6.55 12.23 4.79
CA GLU A 129 6.93 13.61 5.08
C GLU A 129 5.89 14.35 5.95
N THR A 130 4.62 13.96 5.92
CA THR A 130 3.56 14.56 6.77
C THR A 130 3.49 13.88 8.13
N ALA A 131 3.59 14.65 9.22
CA ALA A 131 3.65 14.12 10.59
C ALA A 131 2.31 13.48 11.03
N GLU A 132 1.20 14.06 10.61
CA GLU A 132 -0.16 13.63 10.87
C GLU A 132 -0.50 12.29 10.20
N LEU A 133 0.19 11.96 9.10
CA LEU A 133 0.03 10.72 8.36
C LEU A 133 0.89 9.57 8.89
N LYS A 134 1.68 9.78 9.95
CA LYS A 134 2.65 8.80 10.46
C LYS A 134 2.08 7.40 10.74
N ALA A 135 0.79 7.30 11.08
CA ALA A 135 0.14 6.02 11.35
C ALA A 135 0.07 5.11 10.11
N LEU A 136 0.09 5.70 8.91
CA LEU A 136 0.02 5.00 7.63
C LEU A 136 1.39 4.60 7.08
N ARG A 137 2.50 5.04 7.68
CA ARG A 137 3.86 4.65 7.26
C ARG A 137 4.07 3.15 7.50
N GLY A 138 4.74 2.48 6.56
CA GLY A 138 5.02 1.05 6.66
C GLY A 138 3.72 0.25 6.78
N SER A 139 2.70 0.63 6.02
CA SER A 139 1.40 -0.03 6.01
C SER A 139 1.46 -1.44 5.43
N GLY A 140 2.51 -1.75 4.67
CA GLY A 140 2.63 -2.95 3.85
C GLY A 140 1.96 -2.81 2.48
N LEU A 141 1.22 -1.73 2.24
CA LEU A 141 0.56 -1.48 0.96
C LEU A 141 1.48 -0.84 -0.07
N GLU A 142 2.62 -0.27 0.35
CA GLU A 142 3.60 0.45 -0.48
C GLU A 142 4.00 -0.37 -1.72
N ARG A 143 4.10 0.28 -2.89
CA ARG A 143 4.28 -0.38 -4.20
C ARG A 143 5.53 0.05 -4.94
N THR A 144 6.19 1.14 -4.55
CA THR A 144 7.35 1.67 -5.29
C THR A 144 8.45 0.62 -5.47
N ALA A 145 8.84 -0.09 -4.40
CA ALA A 145 9.88 -1.11 -4.47
C ALA A 145 9.48 -2.33 -5.33
N ALA A 146 8.19 -2.70 -5.34
CA ALA A 146 7.68 -3.76 -6.19
C ALA A 146 7.76 -3.37 -7.67
N LEU A 147 7.33 -2.14 -7.99
CA LEU A 147 7.39 -1.59 -9.34
C LEU A 147 8.83 -1.44 -9.85
N ASP A 148 9.78 -1.08 -8.99
CA ASP A 148 11.20 -1.07 -9.34
C ASP A 148 11.70 -2.45 -9.80
N ARG A 149 11.30 -3.51 -9.10
CA ARG A 149 11.65 -4.89 -9.49
C ARG A 149 11.02 -5.26 -10.82
N ASP A 150 9.76 -4.91 -11.01
CA ASP A 150 9.01 -5.25 -12.22
C ASP A 150 9.52 -4.51 -13.46
N VAL A 151 9.90 -3.24 -13.33
CA VAL A 151 10.52 -2.47 -14.42
C VAL A 151 11.84 -3.12 -14.83
N ARG A 152 12.69 -3.53 -13.88
CA ARG A 152 13.95 -4.25 -14.19
C ARG A 152 13.66 -5.58 -14.89
N TYR A 153 12.72 -6.35 -14.36
CA TYR A 153 12.31 -7.62 -14.96
C TYR A 153 11.87 -7.46 -16.42
N LEU A 154 11.07 -6.42 -16.74
CA LEU A 154 10.66 -6.19 -18.12
C LEU A 154 11.82 -5.84 -19.06
N LEU A 155 12.82 -5.08 -18.59
CA LEU A 155 14.02 -4.76 -19.38
C LEU A 155 14.89 -6.01 -19.63
N GLU A 156 14.94 -6.93 -18.66
CA GLU A 156 15.64 -8.21 -18.80
C GLU A 156 14.89 -9.15 -19.75
N LEU A 157 13.55 -9.14 -19.70
CA LEU A 157 12.68 -9.94 -20.56
C LEU A 157 12.77 -9.54 -22.03
N ASP A 158 12.79 -8.23 -22.31
CA ASP A 158 12.89 -7.69 -23.67
C ASP A 158 13.92 -6.54 -23.71
N PRO A 159 15.16 -6.84 -24.15
CA PRO A 159 16.24 -5.85 -24.26
C PRO A 159 15.96 -4.70 -25.24
N SER A 160 14.91 -4.79 -26.07
CA SER A 160 14.49 -3.68 -26.94
C SER A 160 13.71 -2.61 -26.19
N LEU A 161 13.22 -2.91 -24.99
CA LEU A 161 12.54 -1.93 -24.14
C LEU A 161 13.53 -0.94 -23.53
N SER A 162 13.02 0.26 -23.30
CA SER A 162 13.67 1.29 -22.49
C SER A 162 12.67 1.81 -21.47
N VAL A 163 13.16 2.30 -20.33
CA VAL A 163 12.30 3.00 -19.36
C VAL A 163 11.84 4.33 -19.99
N PRO A 164 10.55 4.52 -20.30
CA PRO A 164 10.08 5.78 -20.84
C PRO A 164 10.11 6.88 -19.76
N PRO A 165 10.08 8.17 -20.15
CA PRO A 165 9.80 9.24 -19.21
C PRO A 165 8.39 9.06 -18.62
N VAL A 166 8.15 9.66 -17.44
CA VAL A 166 6.81 9.67 -16.83
C VAL A 166 5.83 10.40 -17.75
N GLY A 167 4.79 9.68 -18.15
CA GLY A 167 3.72 10.14 -19.02
C GLY A 167 2.90 11.26 -18.39
N GLN A 168 2.07 11.90 -19.21
CA GLN A 168 1.15 12.93 -18.72
C GLN A 168 0.20 12.41 -17.63
N PRO A 169 -0.38 11.19 -17.72
CA PRO A 169 -1.27 10.68 -16.67
C PRO A 169 -0.56 10.54 -15.31
N GLY A 170 0.64 9.95 -15.28
CA GLY A 170 1.44 9.82 -14.06
C GLY A 170 1.81 11.17 -13.45
N ARG A 171 2.32 12.12 -14.28
CA ARG A 171 2.71 13.46 -13.82
C ARG A 171 1.53 14.26 -13.29
N ALA A 172 0.43 14.31 -14.04
CA ALA A 172 -0.75 15.07 -13.65
C ALA A 172 -1.37 14.51 -12.36
N TYR A 173 -1.35 13.20 -12.15
CA TYR A 173 -1.85 12.63 -10.91
C TYR A 173 -0.91 12.93 -9.73
N ALA A 174 0.40 12.81 -9.90
CA ALA A 174 1.36 13.19 -8.85
C ALA A 174 1.21 14.67 -8.44
N GLU A 175 1.06 15.59 -9.41
CA GLU A 175 0.81 17.01 -9.16
C GLU A 175 -0.51 17.22 -8.39
N LEU A 176 -1.58 16.52 -8.77
CA LEU A 176 -2.85 16.59 -8.06
C LEU A 176 -2.70 16.11 -6.61
N LEU A 177 -2.01 14.99 -6.36
CA LEU A 177 -1.83 14.45 -5.01
C LEU A 177 -1.17 15.46 -4.07
N LEU A 178 -0.15 16.16 -4.56
CA LEU A 178 0.53 17.22 -3.80
C LEU A 178 -0.43 18.38 -3.53
N SER A 179 -1.14 18.85 -4.56
CA SER A 179 -2.14 19.92 -4.41
C SER A 179 -3.27 19.56 -3.43
N LYS A 180 -3.70 18.29 -3.38
CA LYS A 180 -4.76 17.83 -2.47
C LYS A 180 -4.27 17.64 -1.05
N LEU A 181 -2.99 17.34 -0.87
CA LEU A 181 -2.38 17.37 0.46
C LEU A 181 -2.30 18.80 1.01
N ASP A 182 -1.95 19.77 0.16
CA ASP A 182 -1.95 21.20 0.52
C ASP A 182 -3.36 21.72 0.85
N GLU A 183 -4.40 21.18 0.19
CA GLU A 183 -5.80 21.50 0.50
C GLU A 183 -6.25 20.91 1.86
N GLY A 184 -5.79 19.70 2.17
CA GLY A 184 -5.98 19.08 3.48
C GLY A 184 -5.98 17.55 3.46
N ILE A 185 -5.60 16.97 4.61
CA ILE A 185 -5.53 15.52 4.82
C ILE A 185 -6.81 14.78 4.43
N PRO A 186 -8.04 15.25 4.75
CA PRO A 186 -9.25 14.55 4.34
C PRO A 186 -9.35 14.36 2.82
N VAL A 187 -9.01 15.38 2.04
CA VAL A 187 -9.10 15.36 0.57
C VAL A 187 -8.00 14.46 -0.02
N PHE A 188 -6.75 14.60 0.46
CA PHE A 188 -5.67 13.67 0.12
C PHE A 188 -6.03 12.21 0.45
N MET A 189 -6.69 11.98 1.59
CA MET A 189 -7.04 10.63 2.05
C MET A 189 -7.99 9.92 1.08
N ASN A 190 -8.85 10.67 0.36
CA ASN A 190 -9.67 10.08 -0.70
C ASN A 190 -8.81 9.39 -1.75
N HIS A 191 -7.78 10.09 -2.24
CA HIS A 191 -6.87 9.57 -3.25
C HIS A 191 -6.01 8.42 -2.73
N TYR A 192 -5.49 8.54 -1.51
CA TYR A 192 -4.74 7.46 -0.86
C TYR A 192 -5.60 6.19 -0.78
N TYR A 193 -6.82 6.31 -0.25
CA TYR A 193 -7.75 5.19 -0.13
C TYR A 193 -8.08 4.61 -1.51
N ASN A 194 -8.61 5.40 -2.45
CA ASN A 194 -9.06 4.88 -3.73
C ASN A 194 -7.92 4.27 -4.55
N THR A 195 -6.70 4.82 -4.49
CA THR A 195 -5.56 4.30 -5.25
C THR A 195 -5.10 2.94 -4.71
N TYR A 196 -4.85 2.83 -3.40
CA TYR A 196 -4.38 1.57 -2.81
C TYR A 196 -5.47 0.48 -2.83
N PHE A 197 -6.73 0.83 -2.52
CA PHE A 197 -7.80 -0.15 -2.43
C PHE A 197 -8.26 -0.63 -3.81
N ALA A 198 -8.32 0.26 -4.82
CA ALA A 198 -8.61 -0.17 -6.19
C ALA A 198 -7.51 -1.09 -6.72
N HIS A 199 -6.24 -0.76 -6.49
CA HIS A 199 -5.10 -1.60 -6.90
C HIS A 199 -5.15 -3.00 -6.26
N SER A 200 -5.41 -3.04 -4.95
CA SER A 200 -5.45 -4.28 -4.16
C SER A 200 -6.67 -5.18 -4.45
N ALA A 201 -7.68 -4.66 -5.15
CA ALA A 201 -8.87 -5.38 -5.58
C ALA A 201 -8.90 -5.56 -7.11
N GLY A 202 -9.53 -4.63 -7.84
CA GLY A 202 -9.68 -4.69 -9.29
C GLY A 202 -8.33 -4.66 -10.02
N GLY A 203 -7.34 -3.93 -9.51
CA GLY A 203 -6.00 -3.86 -10.07
C GLY A 203 -5.29 -5.21 -10.14
N ARG A 204 -5.49 -6.10 -9.15
CA ARG A 204 -4.94 -7.47 -9.19
C ARG A 204 -5.54 -8.32 -10.30
N MET A 205 -6.84 -8.18 -10.56
CA MET A 205 -7.51 -8.88 -11.66
C MET A 205 -7.01 -8.40 -13.02
N ILE A 206 -6.91 -7.08 -13.19
CA ILE A 206 -6.34 -6.46 -14.40
C ILE A 206 -4.89 -6.92 -14.59
N GLY A 207 -4.08 -6.81 -13.54
CA GLY A 207 -2.66 -7.18 -13.53
C GLY A 207 -2.42 -8.64 -13.89
N ARG A 208 -3.19 -9.55 -13.31
CA ARG A 208 -3.10 -10.99 -13.65
C ARG A 208 -3.32 -11.22 -15.13
N ARG A 209 -4.38 -10.64 -15.72
CA ARG A 209 -4.61 -10.79 -17.16
C ARG A 209 -3.47 -10.23 -17.99
N MET A 210 -2.94 -9.05 -17.66
CA MET A 210 -1.82 -8.46 -18.39
C MET A 210 -0.59 -9.36 -18.32
N CYS A 211 -0.31 -9.95 -17.15
CA CYS A 211 0.77 -10.90 -16.98
C CYS A 211 0.54 -12.20 -17.76
N ASP A 212 -0.70 -12.73 -17.77
CA ASP A 212 -1.06 -13.93 -18.54
C ASP A 212 -0.87 -13.70 -20.05
N THR A 213 -1.24 -12.53 -20.54
CA THR A 213 -1.21 -12.20 -21.98
C THR A 213 0.19 -11.80 -22.46
N LEU A 214 0.93 -11.03 -21.66
CA LEU A 214 2.19 -10.40 -22.09
C LEU A 214 3.43 -11.10 -21.54
N LEU A 215 3.31 -11.81 -20.42
CA LEU A 215 4.45 -12.32 -19.64
C LEU A 215 4.37 -13.84 -19.42
N GLY A 216 3.57 -14.56 -20.21
CA GLY A 216 3.41 -16.01 -20.09
C GLY A 216 2.90 -16.47 -18.71
N GLY A 217 2.12 -15.62 -18.03
CA GLY A 217 1.59 -15.90 -16.68
C GLY A 217 2.54 -15.55 -15.53
N HIS A 218 3.72 -14.97 -15.80
CA HIS A 218 4.59 -14.46 -14.74
C HIS A 218 3.94 -13.23 -14.07
N LEU A 219 3.28 -13.46 -12.93
CA LEU A 219 2.64 -12.39 -12.16
C LEU A 219 3.70 -11.50 -11.49
N LEU A 220 3.69 -10.21 -11.85
CA LEU A 220 4.58 -9.17 -11.34
C LEU A 220 4.44 -8.92 -9.82
N HIS A 221 5.51 -8.42 -9.18
CA HIS A 221 5.54 -8.09 -7.75
C HIS A 221 4.55 -6.99 -7.38
N PHE A 222 4.23 -6.08 -8.30
CA PHE A 222 3.27 -5.00 -8.12
C PHE A 222 1.90 -5.53 -7.65
N TYR A 223 1.55 -6.76 -8.02
CA TYR A 223 0.27 -7.40 -7.70
C TYR A 223 0.35 -8.46 -6.58
N ARG A 224 1.48 -8.55 -5.88
CA ARG A 224 1.73 -9.51 -4.79
C ARG A 224 2.03 -8.81 -3.47
N TRP A 225 1.60 -9.42 -2.37
CA TRP A 225 1.99 -9.04 -1.01
C TRP A 225 2.54 -10.26 -0.29
N GLU A 226 3.81 -10.18 0.11
CA GLU A 226 4.49 -11.24 0.83
C GLU A 226 4.22 -11.12 2.34
N GLN A 227 4.16 -12.25 3.05
CA GLN A 227 4.20 -12.23 4.51
C GLN A 227 5.59 -11.82 4.96
N PRO A 228 5.74 -11.04 6.05
CA PRO A 228 7.00 -11.02 6.77
C PRO A 228 7.26 -12.46 7.22
N ASP A 229 8.37 -13.05 6.79
CA ASP A 229 8.74 -14.41 7.16
C ASP A 229 8.69 -14.53 8.69
N THR A 230 7.78 -15.35 9.21
CA THR A 230 7.82 -15.83 10.59
C THR A 230 8.89 -16.92 10.74
N HIS A 231 10.03 -16.78 10.08
CA HIS A 231 11.21 -17.59 10.34
C HIS A 231 12.10 -16.88 11.34
N THR A 232 11.63 -16.86 12.60
CA THR A 232 12.58 -16.78 13.71
C THR A 232 13.23 -18.15 13.88
N ALA A 233 14.54 -18.17 13.63
CA ALA A 233 15.53 -19.09 14.15
C ALA A 233 15.17 -20.59 14.23
N THR A 234 15.62 -21.36 13.24
CA THR A 234 16.38 -22.59 13.51
C THR A 234 17.27 -22.89 12.32
N GLU A 235 18.58 -22.90 12.58
CA GLU A 235 19.61 -23.34 11.65
C GLU A 235 19.40 -24.81 11.28
N ASN A 236 19.48 -25.16 9.99
CA ASN A 236 20.55 -25.97 9.40
C ASN A 236 20.12 -26.69 8.11
N HIS A 237 20.96 -26.47 7.09
CA HIS A 237 21.46 -27.44 6.10
C HIS A 237 20.68 -27.81 4.82
N HIS A 238 21.46 -27.68 3.74
CA HIS A 238 21.51 -28.37 2.45
C HIS A 238 20.70 -27.85 1.25
N HIS A 239 21.49 -27.46 0.24
CA HIS A 239 21.17 -27.28 -1.16
C HIS A 239 20.28 -28.40 -1.73
N HIS A 240 19.25 -28.01 -2.49
CA HIS A 240 19.03 -28.54 -3.84
C HIS A 240 18.15 -27.58 -4.63
N GLU A 241 18.67 -27.12 -5.76
CA GLU A 241 18.02 -26.21 -6.68
C GLU A 241 17.24 -27.04 -7.71
N GLN A 242 15.90 -27.01 -7.69
CA GLN A 242 15.08 -27.48 -8.80
C GLN A 242 13.84 -26.60 -8.96
N GLY A 243 13.67 -26.10 -10.18
CA GLY A 243 12.56 -25.27 -10.60
C GLY A 243 11.21 -25.95 -10.36
N HIS A 244 10.35 -25.25 -9.65
CA HIS A 244 8.94 -25.60 -9.53
C HIS A 244 8.09 -24.42 -9.99
N HIS A 245 7.30 -24.69 -11.03
CA HIS A 245 6.17 -23.87 -11.46
C HIS A 245 5.29 -23.54 -10.25
N ALA A 246 5.33 -22.30 -9.78
CA ALA A 246 4.54 -21.83 -8.66
C ALA A 246 3.08 -21.58 -9.08
N SER A 247 2.34 -22.64 -9.37
CA SER A 247 0.88 -22.65 -9.48
C SER A 247 0.24 -23.06 -8.15
N GLY A 248 0.50 -22.32 -7.07
CA GLY A 248 -0.01 -22.69 -5.75
C GLY A 248 0.30 -21.71 -4.63
N SER A 249 -0.11 -20.44 -4.75
CA SER A 249 0.11 -19.40 -3.71
C SER A 249 -1.11 -18.51 -3.44
N GLY A 250 -2.28 -18.85 -4.00
CA GLY A 250 -3.42 -17.92 -4.06
C GLY A 250 -4.10 -17.61 -2.71
N SER A 251 -4.05 -18.52 -1.74
CA SER A 251 -4.75 -18.35 -0.45
C SER A 251 -3.98 -17.45 0.53
N GLY A 252 -2.64 -17.61 0.61
CA GLY A 252 -1.78 -16.84 1.51
C GLY A 252 -1.76 -15.35 1.18
N ASP A 253 -1.45 -15.00 -0.08
CA ASP A 253 -1.39 -13.62 -0.56
C ASP A 253 -2.73 -12.88 -0.35
N ARG A 254 -3.85 -13.58 -0.54
CA ARG A 254 -5.19 -13.00 -0.29
C ARG A 254 -5.43 -12.67 1.18
N SER A 255 -5.08 -13.58 2.10
CA SER A 255 -5.25 -13.33 3.53
C SER A 255 -4.37 -12.19 4.02
N VAL A 256 -3.15 -12.06 3.49
CA VAL A 256 -2.24 -10.96 3.81
C VAL A 256 -2.84 -9.63 3.41
N ILE A 257 -3.24 -9.48 2.14
CA ILE A 257 -3.77 -8.20 1.68
C ILE A 257 -5.06 -7.81 2.42
N GLU A 258 -5.93 -8.77 2.73
CA GLU A 258 -7.15 -8.51 3.51
C GLU A 258 -6.83 -7.96 4.91
N GLY A 259 -5.80 -8.51 5.58
CA GLY A 259 -5.31 -8.01 6.86
C GLY A 259 -4.69 -6.60 6.76
N LEU A 260 -3.84 -6.35 5.76
CA LEU A 260 -3.24 -5.03 5.53
C LEU A 260 -4.30 -3.96 5.25
N LEU A 261 -5.28 -4.27 4.40
CA LEU A 261 -6.39 -3.38 4.10
C LEU A 261 -7.24 -3.11 5.34
N ALA A 262 -7.53 -4.13 6.16
CA ALA A 262 -8.26 -3.94 7.41
C ALA A 262 -7.51 -2.99 8.38
N GLY A 263 -6.21 -3.18 8.56
CA GLY A 263 -5.39 -2.31 9.39
C GLY A 263 -5.34 -0.85 8.89
N VAL A 264 -5.25 -0.65 7.58
CA VAL A 264 -5.31 0.69 6.99
C VAL A 264 -6.69 1.32 7.15
N ARG A 265 -7.79 0.57 6.95
CA ARG A 265 -9.15 1.09 7.21
C ARG A 265 -9.29 1.62 8.63
N GLU A 266 -8.88 0.83 9.63
CA GLU A 266 -8.95 1.22 11.04
C GLU A 266 -8.15 2.50 11.32
N LYS A 267 -6.95 2.63 10.74
CA LYS A 267 -6.12 3.83 10.87
C LYS A 267 -6.81 5.05 10.27
N ILE A 268 -7.40 4.94 9.08
CA ILE A 268 -8.10 6.05 8.45
C ILE A 268 -9.39 6.41 9.21
N ASP A 269 -10.17 5.42 9.65
CA ASP A 269 -11.38 5.65 10.45
C ASP A 269 -11.05 6.39 11.75
N ARG A 270 -9.95 6.04 12.42
CA ARG A 270 -9.47 6.79 13.60
C ARG A 270 -9.14 8.24 13.29
N MET A 271 -8.51 8.54 12.15
CA MET A 271 -8.25 9.91 11.73
C MET A 271 -9.56 10.66 11.43
N ALA A 272 -10.53 9.99 10.80
CA ALA A 272 -11.82 10.57 10.46
C ALA A 272 -12.67 10.96 11.67
N LEU A 273 -12.37 10.43 12.87
CA LEU A 273 -13.06 10.82 14.11
C LEU A 273 -12.78 12.28 14.51
N SER A 274 -11.63 12.84 14.12
CA SER A 274 -11.31 14.23 14.41
C SER A 274 -11.73 15.20 13.31
N TRP A 275 -12.26 14.69 12.19
CA TRP A 275 -12.70 15.54 11.07
C TRP A 275 -14.09 16.10 11.31
N THR A 276 -14.32 17.34 10.88
CA THR A 276 -15.67 17.90 10.81
C THR A 276 -16.50 17.20 9.72
N GLU A 277 -17.81 17.40 9.73
CA GLU A 277 -18.68 16.85 8.69
C GLU A 277 -18.38 17.47 7.31
N GLU A 278 -17.98 18.75 7.27
CA GLU A 278 -17.54 19.41 6.04
C GLU A 278 -16.25 18.81 5.48
N GLU A 279 -15.28 18.47 6.35
CA GLU A 279 -14.04 17.80 5.96
C GLU A 279 -14.29 16.39 5.42
N LYS A 280 -15.17 15.62 6.09
CA LYS A 280 -15.61 14.32 5.59
C LYS A 280 -16.32 14.44 4.25
N GLN A 281 -17.15 15.45 4.07
CA GLN A 281 -17.86 15.69 2.81
C GLN A 281 -16.89 16.06 1.69
N LYS A 282 -15.92 16.95 1.93
CA LYS A 282 -14.86 17.27 0.97
C LYS A 282 -14.05 16.04 0.56
N CYS A 283 -13.73 15.16 1.53
CA CYS A 283 -13.12 13.87 1.22
C CYS A 283 -13.97 13.07 0.25
N ILE A 284 -15.28 12.93 0.50
CA ILE A 284 -16.19 12.17 -0.37
C ILE A 284 -16.33 12.81 -1.76
N ASP A 285 -16.45 14.13 -1.83
CA ASP A 285 -16.65 14.88 -3.08
C ASP A 285 -15.46 14.82 -4.03
N GLU A 286 -14.26 14.49 -3.54
CA GLU A 286 -13.06 14.29 -4.36
C GLU A 286 -13.05 12.94 -5.10
N THR A 287 -13.93 11.99 -4.74
CA THR A 287 -13.95 10.64 -5.33
C THR A 287 -13.97 10.64 -6.88
N PRO A 288 -14.76 11.47 -7.58
CA PRO A 288 -14.73 11.53 -9.04
C PRO A 288 -13.35 11.85 -9.63
N ASN A 289 -12.56 12.71 -8.98
CA ASN A 289 -11.21 13.01 -9.43
C ASN A 289 -10.27 11.83 -9.18
N ALA A 290 -10.35 11.15 -8.04
CA ALA A 290 -9.56 9.94 -7.81
C ALA A 290 -9.79 8.88 -8.90
N PHE A 291 -11.04 8.69 -9.34
CA PHE A 291 -11.38 7.78 -10.42
C PHE A 291 -10.91 8.27 -11.78
N ARG A 292 -11.08 9.57 -12.07
CA ARG A 292 -10.63 10.18 -13.32
C ARG A 292 -9.12 10.00 -13.51
N TYR A 293 -8.32 10.32 -12.50
CA TYR A 293 -6.87 10.26 -12.60
C TYR A 293 -6.35 8.81 -12.52
N GLY A 294 -6.94 7.96 -11.69
CA GLY A 294 -6.64 6.52 -11.69
C GLY A 294 -6.97 5.83 -13.03
N GLY A 295 -8.13 6.17 -13.63
CA GLY A 295 -8.51 5.71 -14.97
C GLY A 295 -7.59 6.25 -16.06
N GLY A 296 -7.04 7.45 -15.89
CA GLY A 296 -6.01 8.02 -16.76
C GLY A 296 -4.77 7.14 -16.88
N LEU A 297 -4.33 6.51 -15.79
CA LEU A 297 -3.22 5.53 -15.83
C LEU A 297 -3.59 4.31 -16.69
N LEU A 298 -4.80 3.78 -16.50
CA LEU A 298 -5.30 2.61 -17.25
C LEU A 298 -5.46 2.85 -18.75
N SER A 299 -5.48 4.11 -19.20
CA SER A 299 -5.58 4.45 -20.63
C SER A 299 -4.44 3.88 -21.47
N HIS A 300 -3.27 3.65 -20.87
CA HIS A 300 -2.16 2.96 -21.54
C HIS A 300 -2.51 1.51 -21.90
N LEU A 301 -3.29 0.85 -21.04
CA LEU A 301 -3.69 -0.56 -21.20
C LEU A 301 -4.97 -0.73 -22.02
N ALA A 302 -5.88 0.25 -21.94
CA ALA A 302 -7.22 0.19 -22.54
C ALA A 302 -7.23 0.46 -24.05
N LYS A 303 -6.25 -0.08 -24.79
CA LYS A 303 -6.12 0.07 -26.24
C LYS A 303 -6.74 -1.13 -26.98
N PRO A 304 -7.49 -0.91 -28.09
CA PRO A 304 -7.93 -2.01 -28.94
C PRO A 304 -6.75 -2.63 -29.70
N PRO A 305 -6.91 -3.83 -30.29
CA PRO A 305 -5.90 -4.39 -31.19
C PRO A 305 -5.58 -3.39 -32.30
N LYS A 306 -4.30 -3.25 -32.64
CA LYS A 306 -3.93 -2.53 -33.87
C LYS A 306 -4.56 -3.28 -35.04
N GLU A 307 -5.41 -2.62 -35.83
CA GLU A 307 -5.82 -3.17 -37.11
C GLU A 307 -4.54 -3.44 -37.91
N SER A 308 -4.30 -4.71 -38.25
CA SER A 308 -3.27 -5.04 -39.21
C SER A 308 -3.60 -4.26 -40.47
N ALA A 309 -2.72 -3.34 -40.89
CA ALA A 309 -2.79 -2.76 -42.21
C ALA A 309 -2.91 -3.93 -43.19
N GLY A 310 -4.11 -4.13 -43.74
CA GLY A 310 -4.35 -5.21 -44.68
C GLY A 310 -3.34 -5.06 -45.80
N GLU A 311 -2.62 -6.14 -46.10
CA GLU A 311 -1.97 -6.30 -47.39
C GLU A 311 -3.02 -6.02 -48.45
N ALA A 312 -2.94 -4.84 -49.06
CA ALA A 312 -3.57 -4.58 -50.32
C ALA A 312 -2.84 -5.47 -51.34
N VAL A 313 -3.46 -6.62 -51.65
CA VAL A 313 -3.13 -7.47 -52.79
C VAL A 313 -3.49 -6.74 -54.08
#